data_AF-A0A2H3JRP3-F1
#
_entry.id   AF-A0A2H3JRP3-F1
#
_cell.length_a   1.000
_cell.length_b   1.000
_cell.length_c   1.000
_cell.angle_alpha   90.00
_cell.angle_beta   90.00
_cell.angle_gamma   90.00
#
_symmetry.space_group_name_H-M   'P 1'
#
loop_
_entity.id
_entity.type
_entity.pdbx_description
1 polymer ?
#
loop_
_entity_poly.entity_id
_entity_poly.type
_entity_poly.pdbx_seq_one_letter_code
_entity_poly.pdbx_strand_id
1 'polypeptide(L)'
;PRPSLGAVLSCTRVPFRATDGRRSEGDARLYRILITESAYLIWKLRNERVICEEGNPATPASRTEIESRWRRAINDRLATDCKMTNARKYGTKALQRALVEQTWKGTLQNEDKLPPDW
;
A
#
# COMPACT_ATOMS: atom_id res chain seq x y z
N PRO A 1 9.28 -11.73 0.65
CA PRO A 1 10.50 -11.37 -0.11
C PRO A 1 11.25 -10.21 0.55
N ARG A 2 12.59 -10.26 0.60
CA ARG A 2 13.40 -9.15 1.17
C ARG A 2 13.31 -7.90 0.27
N PRO A 3 13.11 -6.69 0.81
CA PRO A 3 13.11 -5.47 0.01
C PRO A 3 14.46 -5.28 -0.70
N SER A 4 14.42 -5.03 -2.01
CA SER A 4 15.58 -4.77 -2.88
C SER A 4 15.13 -3.95 -4.10
N LEU A 5 16.07 -3.37 -4.84
CA LEU A 5 15.74 -2.70 -6.11
C LEU A 5 15.03 -3.67 -7.07
N GLY A 6 15.50 -4.92 -7.14
CA GLY A 6 14.85 -5.97 -7.91
C GLY A 6 13.40 -6.19 -7.47
N ALA A 7 13.13 -6.22 -6.16
CA ALA A 7 11.77 -6.35 -5.63
C ALA A 7 10.88 -5.15 -6.01
N VAL A 8 11.40 -3.93 -6.05
CA VAL A 8 10.66 -2.74 -6.52
C VAL A 8 10.31 -2.88 -8.00
N LEU A 9 11.28 -3.24 -8.83
CA LEU A 9 11.09 -3.38 -10.28
C LEU A 9 10.17 -4.56 -10.66
N SER A 10 10.20 -5.64 -9.87
CA SER A 10 9.44 -6.86 -10.15
C SER A 10 8.17 -7.02 -9.31
N CYS A 11 7.80 -6.04 -8.48
CA CYS A 11 6.72 -6.18 -7.49
C CYS A 11 5.37 -6.59 -8.11
N THR A 12 5.14 -6.23 -9.36
CA THR A 12 3.92 -6.55 -10.13
C THR A 12 3.83 -8.02 -10.55
N ARG A 13 4.94 -8.76 -10.48
CA ARG A 13 5.07 -10.12 -11.05
C ARG A 13 5.46 -11.18 -10.01
N VAL A 14 5.50 -10.82 -8.73
CA VAL A 14 5.88 -11.75 -7.66
C VAL A 14 4.75 -12.76 -7.45
N PRO A 15 5.03 -14.07 -7.57
CA PRO A 15 4.02 -15.10 -7.33
C PRO A 15 3.76 -15.24 -5.83
N PHE A 16 2.53 -14.97 -5.40
CA PHE A 16 2.04 -15.36 -4.08
C PHE A 16 1.14 -16.57 -4.23
N ARG A 17 1.36 -17.58 -3.39
CA ARG A 17 0.57 -18.81 -3.37
C ARG A 17 -0.08 -18.94 -2.00
N ALA A 18 -1.37 -19.21 -2.00
CA ALA A 18 -2.10 -19.60 -0.81
C ALA A 18 -1.67 -21.02 -0.38
N THR A 19 -2.08 -21.42 0.83
CA THR A 19 -1.76 -22.73 1.43
C THR A 19 -2.31 -23.91 0.61
N ASP A 20 -3.35 -23.69 -0.19
CA ASP A 20 -3.94 -24.66 -1.12
C ASP A 20 -3.21 -24.72 -2.48
N GLY A 21 -2.13 -23.96 -2.66
CA GLY A 21 -1.34 -23.88 -3.88
C GLY A 21 -1.91 -22.97 -4.97
N ARG A 22 -3.10 -22.38 -4.78
CA ARG A 22 -3.68 -21.40 -5.71
C ARG A 22 -2.97 -20.05 -5.59
N ARG A 23 -3.07 -19.23 -6.64
CA ARG A 23 -2.52 -17.86 -6.61
C ARG A 23 -3.34 -17.02 -5.64
N SER A 24 -2.67 -16.40 -4.67
CA SER A 24 -3.30 -15.43 -3.77
C SER A 24 -3.24 -14.05 -4.42
N GLU A 25 -4.32 -13.68 -5.12
CA GLU A 25 -4.40 -12.40 -5.82
C GLU A 25 -4.38 -11.21 -4.85
N GLY A 26 -5.07 -11.34 -3.71
CA GLY A 26 -5.05 -10.37 -2.61
C GLY A 26 -3.65 -10.12 -2.07
N ASP A 27 -2.92 -11.18 -1.69
CA ASP A 27 -1.56 -11.04 -1.14
C ASP A 27 -0.59 -10.43 -2.15
N ALA A 28 -0.67 -10.85 -3.42
CA ALA A 28 0.14 -10.29 -4.49
C ALA A 28 -0.14 -8.79 -4.69
N ARG A 29 -1.41 -8.41 -4.64
CA ARG A 29 -1.85 -7.01 -4.74
C ARG A 29 -1.38 -6.19 -3.54
N LEU A 30 -1.52 -6.72 -2.32
CA LEU A 30 -1.06 -6.08 -1.09
C LEU A 30 0.45 -5.86 -1.12
N TYR A 31 1.21 -6.88 -1.48
CA TYR A 31 2.66 -6.78 -1.62
C TYR A 31 3.08 -5.69 -2.60
N ARG A 32 2.43 -5.65 -3.77
CA ARG A 32 2.67 -4.60 -4.77
C ARG A 32 2.44 -3.21 -4.16
N ILE A 33 1.30 -2.99 -3.51
CA ILE A 33 0.96 -1.73 -2.85
C ILE A 33 2.05 -1.34 -1.84
N LEU A 34 2.39 -2.24 -0.91
CA LEU A 34 3.37 -1.96 0.15
C LEU A 34 4.73 -1.56 -0.43
N ILE A 35 5.21 -2.27 -1.45
CA ILE A 35 6.49 -1.98 -2.09
C ILE A 35 6.46 -0.66 -2.84
N THR A 36 5.41 -0.39 -3.63
CA THR A 36 5.33 0.85 -4.41
C THR A 36 5.15 2.09 -3.54
N GLU A 37 4.29 2.03 -2.52
CA GLU A 37 4.07 3.15 -1.60
C GLU A 37 5.32 3.44 -0.77
N SER A 38 6.02 2.39 -0.31
CA SER A 38 7.26 2.55 0.44
C SER A 38 8.38 3.13 -0.42
N ALA A 39 8.55 2.64 -1.66
CA ALA A 39 9.55 3.18 -2.59
C ALA A 39 9.28 4.65 -2.94
N TYR A 40 8.01 5.00 -3.16
CA TYR A 40 7.62 6.38 -3.43
C TYR A 40 7.86 7.29 -2.22
N LEU A 41 7.55 6.84 -1.00
CA LEU A 41 7.83 7.61 0.22
C LEU A 41 9.34 7.83 0.41
N ILE A 42 10.18 6.81 0.19
CA ILE A 42 11.65 6.94 0.24
C ILE A 42 12.13 7.98 -0.77
N TRP A 43 11.64 7.91 -2.01
CA TRP A 43 11.96 8.90 -3.03
C TRP A 43 11.53 10.31 -2.61
N LYS A 44 10.32 10.46 -2.07
CA LYS A 44 9.81 11.76 -1.60
C LYS A 44 10.67 12.34 -0.48
N LEU A 45 10.99 11.56 0.55
CA LEU A 45 11.87 11.97 1.66
C LEU A 45 13.27 12.37 1.17
N ARG A 46 13.82 11.66 0.18
CA ARG A 46 15.09 12.04 -0.44
C ARG A 46 14.98 13.39 -1.14
N ASN A 47 13.92 13.62 -1.91
CA ASN A 47 13.75 14.89 -2.62
C ASN A 47 13.51 16.04 -1.65
N GLU A 48 12.72 15.86 -0.59
CA GLU A 48 12.55 16.87 0.46
C GLU A 48 13.91 17.25 1.05
N ARG A 49 14.77 16.27 1.37
CA ARG A 49 16.12 16.55 1.86
C ARG A 49 17.01 17.30 0.84
N VAL A 50 16.89 16.99 -0.44
CA VAL A 50 17.78 17.51 -1.50
C VAL A 50 17.31 18.87 -2.05
N ILE A 51 16.00 19.08 -2.13
CA ILE A 51 15.39 20.22 -2.83
C ILE A 51 14.98 21.33 -1.84
N CYS A 52 14.62 21.00 -0.59
CA CYS A 52 14.04 21.99 0.31
C CYS A 52 15.00 23.07 0.80
N GLU A 53 16.24 23.19 0.29
CA GLU A 53 17.18 24.10 0.92
C GLU A 53 18.33 24.58 0.00
N GLU A 54 18.02 25.66 -0.71
CA GLU A 54 19.00 26.72 -0.90
C GLU A 54 19.30 27.37 0.48
N GLY A 55 20.20 26.77 1.26
CA GLY A 55 20.90 27.50 2.35
C GLY A 55 20.84 26.95 3.78
N ASN A 56 20.16 25.85 4.05
CA ASN A 56 20.17 25.18 5.37
C ASN A 56 20.15 23.65 5.11
N PRO A 57 20.50 22.73 6.01
CA PRO A 57 20.38 21.29 5.73
C PRO A 57 19.18 20.66 6.43
N ALA A 58 18.33 20.00 5.64
CA ALA A 58 17.00 19.65 6.12
C ALA A 58 17.19 18.61 7.20
N THR A 59 16.68 18.90 8.39
CA THR A 59 16.73 17.93 9.48
C THR A 59 16.07 16.65 8.99
N PRO A 60 16.78 15.50 9.03
CA PRO A 60 16.20 14.25 8.58
C PRO A 60 14.90 13.98 9.34
N ALA A 61 13.85 13.59 8.61
CA ALA A 61 12.57 13.24 9.21
C ALA A 61 12.77 12.23 10.34
N SER A 62 12.12 12.46 11.48
CA SER A 62 12.21 11.54 12.61
C SER A 62 11.58 10.19 12.27
N ARG A 63 11.99 9.12 12.96
CA ARG A 63 11.36 7.79 12.79
C ARG A 63 9.84 7.85 12.94
N THR A 64 9.35 8.53 13.98
CA THR A 64 7.92 8.70 14.25
C THR A 64 7.19 9.39 13.10
N GLU A 65 7.81 10.43 12.54
CA GLU A 65 7.26 11.14 11.39
C GLU A 65 7.22 10.24 10.14
N ILE A 66 8.29 9.51 9.85
CA ILE A 66 8.35 8.57 8.72
C ILE A 66 7.26 7.50 8.86
N GLU A 67 7.12 6.91 10.05
CA GLU A 67 6.09 5.91 10.34
C GLU A 67 4.68 6.49 10.18
N SER A 68 4.44 7.72 10.64
CA SER A 68 3.15 8.40 10.52
C SER A 68 2.80 8.70 9.06
N ARG A 69 3.77 9.20 8.27
CA ARG A 69 3.61 9.46 6.84
C ARG A 69 3.36 8.17 6.06
N TRP A 70 4.05 7.09 6.40
CA TRP A 70 3.85 5.79 5.79
C TRP A 70 2.46 5.22 6.11
N ARG A 71 2.04 5.22 7.38
CA ARG A 71 0.68 4.79 7.78
C ARG A 71 -0.39 5.59 7.06
N ARG A 72 -0.21 6.91 6.94
CA ARG A 72 -1.13 7.76 6.17
C ARG A 72 -1.21 7.33 4.71
N ALA A 73 -0.09 7.11 4.03
CA ALA A 73 -0.08 6.68 2.64
C ALA A 73 -0.80 5.34 2.43
N ILE A 74 -0.58 4.36 3.32
CA ILE A 74 -1.25 3.06 3.27
C ILE A 74 -2.76 3.21 3.53
N ASN A 75 -3.16 3.99 4.54
CA ASN A 75 -4.57 4.26 4.83
C ASN A 75 -5.27 5.00 3.69
N ASP A 76 -4.60 5.96 3.04
CA ASP A 76 -5.13 6.68 1.87
C ASP A 76 -5.36 5.71 0.68
N ARG A 77 -4.46 4.73 0.51
CA ARG A 77 -4.62 3.68 -0.50
C ARG A 77 -5.79 2.76 -0.17
N LEU A 78 -5.92 2.31 1.09
CA LEU A 78 -7.06 1.52 1.55
C LEU A 78 -8.38 2.27 1.31
N ALA A 79 -8.46 3.54 1.73
CA ALA A 79 -9.66 4.35 1.54
C ALA A 79 -10.01 4.55 0.05
N THR A 80 -9.00 4.64 -0.81
CA THR A 80 -9.20 4.70 -2.27
C THR A 80 -9.75 3.39 -2.80
N ASP A 81 -9.22 2.25 -2.37
CA ASP A 81 -9.72 0.92 -2.76
C ASP A 81 -11.18 0.73 -2.36
N CYS A 82 -11.53 1.03 -1.10
CA CYS A 82 -12.92 0.98 -0.62
C CYS A 82 -13.84 1.84 -1.48
N LYS A 83 -13.45 3.09 -1.77
CA LYS A 83 -14.24 3.99 -2.65
C LYS A 83 -14.41 3.40 -4.04
N MET A 84 -13.38 2.79 -4.62
CA MET A 84 -13.39 2.22 -5.96
C MET A 84 -14.29 0.98 -6.09
N THR A 85 -14.78 0.41 -4.98
CA THR A 85 -15.78 -0.68 -5.02
C THR A 85 -17.19 -0.22 -5.39
N ASN A 86 -17.45 1.10 -5.45
CA ASN A 86 -18.77 1.63 -5.72
C ASN A 86 -19.18 1.39 -7.20
N ALA A 87 -19.87 0.28 -7.45
CA ALA A 87 -20.38 -0.11 -8.75
C ALA A 87 -21.34 0.91 -9.37
N ARG A 88 -22.11 1.65 -8.55
CA ARG A 88 -23.01 2.71 -9.05
C ARG A 88 -22.23 3.87 -9.65
N LYS A 89 -21.10 4.24 -9.07
CA LYS A 89 -20.26 5.36 -9.53
C LYS A 89 -19.30 4.95 -10.64
N TYR A 90 -18.70 3.75 -10.55
CA TYR A 90 -17.61 3.35 -11.43
C TYR A 90 -17.99 2.25 -12.45
N GLY A 91 -19.20 1.70 -12.38
CA GLY A 91 -19.71 0.71 -13.32
C GLY A 91 -18.76 -0.48 -13.47
N THR A 92 -18.41 -0.82 -14.71
CA THR A 92 -17.48 -1.91 -15.04
C THR A 92 -16.03 -1.67 -14.60
N LYS A 93 -15.68 -0.44 -14.22
CA LYS A 93 -14.35 -0.09 -13.68
C LYS A 93 -14.27 -0.21 -12.16
N ALA A 94 -15.38 -0.54 -11.50
CA ALA A 94 -15.38 -0.73 -10.06
C ALA A 94 -14.52 -1.94 -9.66
N LEU A 95 -13.79 -1.82 -8.55
CA LEU A 95 -13.10 -2.95 -7.96
C LEU A 95 -14.11 -3.92 -7.36
N GLN A 96 -13.84 -5.22 -7.50
CA GLN A 96 -14.59 -6.24 -6.79
C GLN A 96 -14.32 -6.12 -5.29
N ARG A 97 -15.38 -6.09 -4.47
CA ARG A 97 -15.25 -6.01 -3.01
C ARG A 97 -14.41 -7.14 -2.44
N ALA A 98 -14.68 -8.38 -2.88
CA ALA A 98 -13.92 -9.55 -2.47
C ALA A 98 -12.41 -9.41 -2.72
N LEU A 99 -12.00 -8.74 -3.81
CA LEU A 99 -10.58 -8.48 -4.07
C LEU A 99 -9.99 -7.47 -3.07
N VAL A 100 -10.74 -6.43 -2.71
CA VAL A 100 -10.32 -5.45 -1.70
C VAL A 100 -10.22 -6.12 -0.33
N GLU A 101 -11.21 -6.89 0.08
CA GLU A 101 -11.18 -7.67 1.33
C GLU A 101 -9.98 -8.62 1.35
N GLN A 102 -9.77 -9.42 0.30
CA GLN A 102 -8.61 -10.31 0.20
C GLN A 102 -7.28 -9.55 0.22
N THR A 103 -7.23 -8.32 -0.29
CA THR A 103 -6.01 -7.50 -0.23
C THR A 103 -5.69 -7.06 1.19
N TRP A 104 -6.70 -6.65 1.96
CA TRP A 104 -6.48 -5.97 3.24
C TRP A 104 -6.72 -6.86 4.47
N LYS A 105 -7.21 -8.09 4.27
CA LYS A 105 -7.43 -9.08 5.33
C LYS A 105 -6.16 -9.32 6.14
N GLY A 106 -6.30 -9.37 7.46
CA GLY A 106 -5.21 -9.56 8.43
C GLY A 106 -4.35 -8.32 8.67
N THR A 107 -4.69 -7.16 8.09
CA THR A 107 -3.90 -5.93 8.23
C THR A 107 -4.63 -4.81 8.97
N LEU A 108 -5.92 -4.99 9.26
CA LEU A 108 -6.79 -3.94 9.76
C LEU A 108 -6.82 -3.94 11.28
N GLN A 109 -6.94 -2.75 11.86
CA GLN A 109 -7.09 -2.60 13.29
C GLN A 109 -8.52 -2.99 13.71
N ASN A 110 -8.65 -3.90 14.68
CA ASN A 110 -9.94 -4.43 15.16
C ASN A 110 -10.76 -5.10 14.04
N GLU A 111 -10.10 -5.85 13.17
CA GLU A 111 -10.74 -6.54 12.04
C GLU A 111 -11.89 -7.46 12.46
N ASP A 112 -11.79 -8.06 13.65
CA ASP A 112 -12.83 -8.88 14.28
C ASP A 112 -14.13 -8.14 14.57
N LYS A 113 -14.08 -6.81 14.63
CA LYS A 113 -15.24 -5.94 14.92
C LYS A 113 -15.80 -5.27 13.67
N LEU A 114 -15.20 -5.49 12.50
CA LEU A 114 -15.69 -4.90 11.26
C LEU A 114 -16.92 -5.66 10.76
N PRO A 115 -17.95 -4.97 10.23
CA PRO A 115 -19.07 -5.64 9.60
C PRO A 115 -18.59 -6.40 8.35
N PRO A 116 -19.32 -7.46 7.94
CA PRO A 116 -19.20 -7.96 6.57
C PRO A 116 -19.42 -6.80 5.58
N ASP A 117 -18.61 -6.70 4.53
CA ASP A 117 -18.66 -5.60 3.54
C ASP A 117 -18.31 -4.18 4.08
N TRP A 118 -17.37 -4.07 5.02
CA TRP A 118 -16.88 -2.79 5.57
C TRP A 118 -16.19 -1.86 4.54
#